data_AF-J3I165-F1
#
_entry.id   AF-J3I165-F1
#
_cell.length_a   1.000
_cell.length_b   1.000
_cell.length_c   1.000
_cell.angle_alpha   90.00
_cell.angle_beta   90.00
_cell.angle_gamma   90.00
#
_symmetry.space_group_name_H-M   'P 1'
#
loop_
_entity.id
_entity.type
_entity.pdbx_description
1 polymer ?
#
loop_
_entity_poly.entity_id
_entity_poly.type
_entity_poly.pdbx_seq_one_letter_code
_entity_poly.pdbx_strand_id
1 'polypeptide(L)'
;MVAYSYKGRFVAPIRVGLGLPIQDEHRELGGYQPGQIIRPKTQTIRAIGKRRHARPGETIQHYHAQRSPKCFKVGEAKCMGASAIRVFVHSERVEIRPDGSSSDLVYKGVALDAFARMDGFGDWADMRAFWLEEHGHELKHLGPFIGVLIQWGPL
;
A
#
# COMPACT_ATOMS: atom_id res chain seq x y z
N MET A 1 15.44 8.91 6.97
CA MET A 1 14.24 8.31 7.57
C MET A 1 12.99 8.94 6.96
N VAL A 2 12.06 8.11 6.48
CA VAL A 2 10.80 8.54 5.84
C VAL A 2 9.63 7.92 6.59
N ALA A 3 8.55 8.67 6.77
CA ALA A 3 7.35 8.19 7.46
C ALA A 3 6.15 8.14 6.50
N TYR A 4 5.38 7.07 6.59
CA TYR A 4 4.12 6.90 5.87
C TYR A 4 2.97 6.70 6.85
N SER A 5 1.86 7.42 6.62
CA SER A 5 0.63 7.28 7.39
C SER A 5 -0.39 6.44 6.63
N TYR A 6 -1.14 5.61 7.37
CA TYR A 6 -2.12 4.66 6.85
C TYR A 6 -3.48 4.76 7.54
N LYS A 7 -4.54 4.38 6.82
CA LYS A 7 -5.87 4.13 7.38
C LYS A 7 -5.89 2.87 8.25
N GLY A 8 -6.88 2.77 9.13
CA GLY A 8 -6.99 1.69 10.12
C GLY A 8 -6.92 0.29 9.49
N ARG A 9 -7.56 0.10 8.33
CA ARG A 9 -7.56 -1.17 7.58
C ARG A 9 -6.18 -1.74 7.28
N PHE A 10 -5.15 -0.92 7.18
CA PHE A 10 -3.80 -1.40 6.87
C PHE A 10 -2.95 -1.68 8.10
N VAL A 11 -3.41 -1.33 9.31
CA VAL A 11 -2.61 -1.49 10.53
C VAL A 11 -2.28 -2.96 10.77
N ALA A 12 -3.29 -3.85 10.87
CA ALA A 12 -3.04 -5.26 11.09
C ALA A 12 -2.24 -5.93 9.94
N PRO A 13 -2.56 -5.71 8.65
CA PRO A 13 -1.72 -6.20 7.54
C PRO A 13 -0.27 -5.75 7.59
N ILE A 14 0.00 -4.51 7.99
CA ILE A 14 1.37 -4.01 8.15
C ILE A 14 2.07 -4.77 9.28
N ARG A 15 1.42 -4.94 10.44
CA ARG A 15 2.01 -5.67 11.56
C ARG A 15 2.33 -7.12 11.17
N VAL A 16 1.46 -7.80 10.42
CA VAL A 16 1.75 -9.13 9.85
C VAL A 16 2.98 -9.09 8.95
N GLY A 17 3.04 -8.13 8.02
CA GLY A 17 4.18 -7.98 7.10
C GLY A 17 5.50 -7.68 7.78
N LEU A 18 5.47 -7.08 8.97
CA LEU A 18 6.63 -6.81 9.81
C LEU A 18 6.97 -7.94 10.80
N GLY A 19 6.19 -9.02 10.83
CA GLY A 19 6.35 -10.08 11.84
C GLY A 19 6.04 -9.61 13.27
N LEU A 20 5.23 -8.57 13.43
CA LEU A 20 4.85 -8.00 14.71
C LEU A 20 3.56 -8.64 15.24
N PRO A 21 3.40 -8.76 16.58
CA PRO A 21 2.18 -9.28 17.17
C PRO A 21 0.97 -8.38 16.86
N ILE A 22 -0.18 -8.98 16.59
CA ILE A 22 -1.45 -8.27 16.34
C ILE A 22 -2.33 -8.38 17.58
N GLN A 23 -2.61 -7.24 18.20
CA GLN A 23 -3.64 -7.09 19.24
C GLN A 23 -5.05 -6.88 18.63
N ASP A 24 -6.09 -7.10 19.44
CA ASP A 24 -7.49 -6.99 19.01
C ASP A 24 -7.86 -5.61 18.50
N GLU A 25 -7.37 -4.54 19.14
CA GLU A 25 -7.55 -3.16 18.67
C GLU A 25 -7.08 -2.95 17.23
N HIS A 26 -6.01 -3.62 16.79
CA HIS A 26 -5.53 -3.52 15.41
C HIS A 26 -6.46 -4.24 14.42
N ARG A 27 -7.13 -5.31 14.86
CA ARG A 27 -8.14 -6.02 14.06
C ARG A 27 -9.37 -5.16 13.89
N GLU A 28 -9.85 -4.60 15.00
CA GLU A 28 -11.02 -3.72 15.05
C GLU A 28 -10.83 -2.49 14.16
N LEU A 29 -9.65 -1.86 14.18
CA LEU A 29 -9.31 -0.73 13.30
C LEU A 29 -9.46 -1.02 11.80
N GLY A 30 -9.35 -2.29 11.40
CA GLY A 30 -9.52 -2.73 10.03
C GLY A 30 -10.80 -3.50 9.74
N GLY A 31 -11.70 -3.62 10.72
CA GLY A 31 -12.93 -4.41 10.57
C GLY A 31 -12.69 -5.91 10.44
N TYR A 32 -11.53 -6.42 10.89
CA TYR A 32 -11.22 -7.85 10.85
C TYR A 32 -11.93 -8.60 11.96
N GLN A 33 -12.60 -9.70 11.61
CA GLN A 33 -13.24 -10.56 12.60
C GLN A 33 -12.21 -11.41 13.37
N PRO A 34 -12.51 -11.82 14.62
CA PRO A 34 -11.71 -12.80 15.33
C PRO A 34 -11.52 -14.08 14.49
N GLY A 35 -10.29 -14.61 14.44
CA GLY A 35 -9.96 -15.79 13.64
C GLY A 35 -9.82 -15.55 12.13
N GLN A 36 -10.17 -14.36 11.61
CA GLN A 36 -9.95 -14.03 10.21
C GLN A 36 -8.45 -14.02 9.89
N ILE A 37 -8.06 -14.68 8.79
CA ILE A 37 -6.70 -14.67 8.27
C ILE A 37 -6.39 -13.26 7.75
N ILE A 38 -5.33 -12.66 8.31
CA ILE A 38 -4.83 -11.35 7.88
C ILE A 38 -3.57 -11.58 7.05
N ARG A 39 -3.60 -11.17 5.79
CA ARG A 39 -2.45 -11.31 4.88
C ARG A 39 -1.44 -10.18 5.11
N PRO A 40 -0.13 -10.44 4.95
CA PRO A 40 0.90 -9.42 5.09
C PRO A 40 0.78 -8.37 3.99
N LYS A 41 0.77 -7.09 4.37
CA LYS A 41 1.09 -5.99 3.47
C LYS A 41 2.62 -5.84 3.45
N THR A 42 3.22 -5.70 2.28
CA THR A 42 4.68 -5.58 2.06
C THR A 42 5.04 -4.53 1.02
N GLN A 43 4.04 -3.80 0.52
CA GLN A 43 4.25 -2.63 -0.33
C GLN A 43 3.26 -1.51 -0.01
N THR A 44 3.53 -0.32 -0.52
CA THR A 44 2.61 0.83 -0.47
C THR A 44 2.76 1.66 -1.74
N ILE A 45 1.62 2.10 -2.29
CA ILE A 45 1.60 3.10 -3.36
C ILE A 45 1.48 4.49 -2.73
N ARG A 46 2.28 5.45 -3.22
CA ARG A 46 2.28 6.84 -2.73
C ARG A 46 2.28 7.82 -3.89
N ALA A 47 1.50 8.88 -3.77
CA ALA A 47 1.53 9.99 -4.73
C ALA A 47 2.90 10.68 -4.72
N ILE A 48 3.28 11.26 -5.86
CA ILE A 48 4.45 12.15 -5.95
C ILE A 48 4.06 13.48 -5.30
N GLY A 49 4.72 13.82 -4.19
CA GLY A 49 4.48 15.05 -3.46
C GLY A 49 5.76 15.87 -3.29
N LYS A 50 5.69 16.92 -2.46
CA LYS A 50 6.84 17.82 -2.20
C LYS A 50 8.03 17.14 -1.51
N ARG A 51 7.78 16.08 -0.75
CA ARG A 51 8.82 15.35 -0.02
C ARG A 51 9.27 14.14 -0.82
N ARG A 52 10.58 13.86 -0.78
CA ARG A 52 11.13 12.62 -1.36
C ARG A 52 10.55 11.39 -0.65
N HIS A 53 10.46 10.30 -1.40
CA HIS A 53 10.15 8.97 -0.87
C HIS A 53 11.39 8.24 -0.36
N ALA A 54 11.18 7.12 0.33
CA ALA A 54 12.26 6.25 0.79
C ALA A 54 13.02 5.64 -0.38
N ARG A 55 14.32 5.45 -0.21
CA ARG A 55 15.21 4.76 -1.15
C ARG A 55 15.55 3.36 -0.63
N PRO A 56 15.87 2.40 -1.50
CA PRO A 56 16.31 1.07 -1.07
C PRO A 56 17.42 1.15 -0.01
N GLY A 57 17.29 0.34 1.04
CA GLY A 57 18.19 0.33 2.20
C GLY A 57 17.83 1.31 3.32
N GLU A 58 17.02 2.35 3.07
CA GLU A 58 16.58 3.27 4.13
C GLU A 58 15.50 2.66 5.04
N THR A 59 15.49 3.05 6.31
CA THR A 59 14.41 2.74 7.25
C THR A 59 13.16 3.60 6.97
N ILE A 60 12.02 2.94 6.93
CA ILE A 60 10.67 3.50 6.83
C ILE A 60 9.97 3.37 8.18
N GLN A 61 9.24 4.41 8.59
CA GLN A 61 8.34 4.37 9.74
C GLN A 61 6.89 4.31 9.27
N HIS A 62 6.16 3.30 9.72
CA HIS A 62 4.73 3.18 9.46
C HIS A 62 3.94 3.76 10.64
N TYR A 63 3.03 4.68 10.35
CA TYR A 63 2.15 5.32 11.30
C TYR A 63 0.68 5.11 10.94
N HIS A 64 -0.19 5.04 11.94
CA HIS A 64 -1.62 5.20 11.74
C HIS A 64 -2.02 6.65 12.03
N ALA A 65 -2.95 7.19 11.25
CA ALA A 65 -3.64 8.47 11.50
C ALA A 65 -2.72 9.63 11.94
N GLN A 66 -1.60 9.82 11.25
CA GLN A 66 -0.61 10.84 11.61
C GLN A 66 -1.24 12.24 11.64
N ARG A 67 -0.87 13.05 12.65
CA ARG A 67 -1.43 14.39 12.94
C ARG A 67 -2.87 14.38 13.45
N SER A 68 -3.34 13.24 13.95
CA SER A 68 -4.58 13.15 14.72
C SER A 68 -4.30 12.63 16.14
N PRO A 69 -5.24 12.77 17.09
CA PRO A 69 -5.13 12.17 18.42
C PRO A 69 -5.04 10.64 18.40
N LYS A 70 -5.51 9.99 17.32
CA LYS A 70 -5.44 8.53 17.13
C LYS A 70 -4.09 8.07 16.57
N CYS A 71 -3.10 8.96 16.51
CA CYS A 71 -1.80 8.67 15.91
C CYS A 71 -0.99 7.71 16.78
N PHE A 72 -0.52 6.62 16.18
CA PHE A 72 0.49 5.75 16.79
C PHE A 72 1.41 5.16 15.72
N LYS A 73 2.60 4.75 16.16
CA LYS A 73 3.58 4.08 15.30
C LYS A 73 3.18 2.60 15.19
N VAL A 74 2.97 2.14 13.97
CA VAL A 74 2.64 0.74 13.68
C VAL A 74 3.89 -0.13 13.74
N GLY A 75 5.01 0.36 13.19
CA GLY A 75 6.30 -0.34 13.17
C GLY A 75 7.33 0.35 12.27
N GLU A 76 8.50 -0.27 12.15
CA GLU A 76 9.56 0.15 11.22
C GLU A 76 9.86 -0.96 10.22
N ALA A 77 10.26 -0.57 9.01
CA ALA A 77 10.55 -1.48 7.91
C ALA A 77 11.82 -1.05 7.17
N LYS A 78 12.47 -2.00 6.50
CA LYS A 78 13.53 -1.71 5.54
C LYS A 78 12.91 -1.47 4.16
N CYS A 79 13.21 -0.34 3.53
CA CYS A 79 12.87 -0.12 2.13
C CYS A 79 13.66 -1.10 1.25
N MET A 80 12.95 -1.94 0.52
CA MET A 80 13.54 -2.93 -0.39
C MET A 80 13.56 -2.42 -1.83
N GLY A 81 12.57 -1.60 -2.21
CA GLY A 81 12.42 -1.11 -3.57
C GLY A 81 11.61 0.18 -3.63
N ALA A 82 11.96 1.06 -4.55
CA ALA A 82 11.18 2.25 -4.89
C ALA A 82 11.13 2.39 -6.41
N SER A 83 9.95 2.20 -6.99
CA SER A 83 9.74 2.22 -8.44
C SER A 83 8.63 3.19 -8.82
N ALA A 84 8.79 3.90 -9.94
CA ALA A 84 7.66 4.63 -10.54
C ALA A 84 6.53 3.65 -10.89
N ILE A 85 5.28 4.07 -10.69
CA ILE A 85 4.10 3.25 -10.95
C ILE A 85 3.00 4.07 -11.63
N ARG A 86 2.30 3.43 -12.58
CA ARG A 86 1.03 3.91 -13.14
C ARG A 86 -0.08 2.90 -12.83
N VAL A 87 -1.18 3.37 -12.26
CA VAL A 87 -2.34 2.52 -11.92
C VAL A 87 -3.55 2.94 -12.75
N PHE A 88 -4.04 2.03 -13.58
CA PHE A 88 -5.21 2.19 -14.43
C PHE A 88 -6.38 1.42 -13.80
N VAL A 89 -7.07 2.07 -12.86
CA VAL A 89 -8.15 1.45 -12.07
C VAL A 89 -9.31 0.95 -12.95
N HIS A 90 -9.70 1.72 -13.97
CA HIS A 90 -10.80 1.36 -14.88
C HIS A 90 -10.42 0.30 -15.91
N SER A 91 -9.15 0.26 -16.34
CA SER A 91 -8.66 -0.68 -17.36
C SER A 91 -7.94 -1.89 -16.75
N GLU A 92 -8.04 -2.08 -15.43
CA GLU A 92 -7.47 -3.20 -14.68
C GLU A 92 -6.00 -3.49 -15.03
N ARG A 93 -5.18 -2.45 -14.94
CA ARG A 93 -3.76 -2.53 -15.30
C ARG A 93 -2.89 -1.74 -14.36
N VAL A 94 -1.71 -2.27 -14.06
CA VAL A 94 -0.63 -1.59 -13.35
C VAL A 94 0.65 -1.69 -14.16
N GLU A 95 1.35 -0.56 -14.30
CA GLU A 95 2.68 -0.50 -14.93
C GLU A 95 3.70 -0.10 -13.86
N ILE A 96 4.77 -0.89 -13.71
CA ILE A 96 5.85 -0.63 -12.76
C ILE A 96 7.14 -0.38 -13.55
N ARG A 97 7.88 0.66 -13.17
CA ARG A 97 9.03 1.20 -13.94
C ARG A 97 8.65 1.55 -15.39
N PRO A 98 7.58 2.34 -15.61
CA PRO A 98 7.07 2.63 -16.95
C PRO A 98 8.06 3.38 -17.85
N ASP A 99 9.01 4.10 -17.27
CA ASP A 99 10.01 4.90 -18.00
C ASP A 99 11.39 4.20 -18.07
N GLY A 100 11.47 2.94 -17.63
CA GLY A 100 12.69 2.13 -17.66
C GLY A 100 12.84 1.31 -18.95
N SER A 101 14.03 0.72 -19.15
CA SER A 101 14.30 -0.19 -20.28
C SER A 101 13.48 -1.49 -20.24
N SER A 102 12.92 -1.83 -19.07
CA SER A 102 11.97 -2.93 -18.88
C SER A 102 10.86 -2.48 -17.92
N SER A 103 9.63 -2.43 -18.43
CA SER A 103 8.43 -2.17 -17.64
C SER A 103 7.77 -3.49 -17.24
N ASP A 104 7.42 -3.63 -15.96
CA ASP A 104 6.59 -4.76 -15.53
C ASP A 104 5.12 -4.37 -15.73
N LEU A 105 4.42 -5.17 -16.52
CA LEU A 105 2.99 -5.01 -16.76
C LEU A 105 2.20 -6.05 -15.96
N VAL A 106 1.31 -5.58 -15.11
CA VAL A 106 0.36 -6.41 -14.35
C VAL A 106 -1.05 -6.12 -14.89
N TYR A 107 -1.64 -7.07 -15.62
CA TYR A 107 -2.90 -6.88 -16.35
C TYR A 107 -3.77 -8.15 -16.42
N LYS A 108 -3.39 -9.20 -15.68
CA LYS A 108 -4.15 -10.45 -15.55
C LYS A 108 -4.71 -10.56 -14.15
N GLY A 109 -5.97 -11.01 -14.00
CA GLY A 109 -6.67 -11.07 -12.70
C GLY A 109 -5.84 -11.66 -11.56
N VAL A 110 -5.23 -12.84 -11.75
CA VAL A 110 -4.39 -13.49 -10.71
C VAL A 110 -3.17 -12.64 -10.32
N ALA A 111 -2.55 -11.97 -11.28
CA ALA A 111 -1.39 -11.11 -11.03
C ALA A 111 -1.81 -9.79 -10.35
N LEU A 112 -2.96 -9.23 -10.71
CA LEU A 112 -3.55 -8.06 -10.05
C LEU A 112 -3.96 -8.37 -8.62
N ASP A 113 -4.52 -9.55 -8.37
CA ASP A 113 -4.88 -10.02 -7.04
C ASP A 113 -3.63 -10.19 -6.16
N ALA A 114 -2.57 -10.79 -6.70
CA ALA A 114 -1.31 -10.91 -5.98
C ALA A 114 -0.74 -9.53 -5.64
N PHE A 115 -0.78 -8.59 -6.60
CA PHE A 115 -0.35 -7.21 -6.38
C PHE A 115 -1.18 -6.50 -5.30
N ALA A 116 -2.51 -6.62 -5.36
CA ALA A 116 -3.43 -6.03 -4.39
C ALA A 116 -3.21 -6.61 -2.97
N ARG A 117 -2.96 -7.92 -2.87
CA ARG A 117 -2.64 -8.58 -1.58
C ARG A 117 -1.35 -8.06 -0.96
N MET A 118 -0.29 -7.89 -1.76
CA MET A 118 0.94 -7.26 -1.26
C MET A 118 0.69 -5.84 -0.77
N ASP A 119 -0.29 -5.13 -1.33
CA ASP A 119 -0.71 -3.80 -0.88
C ASP A 119 -1.77 -3.84 0.23
N GLY A 120 -2.06 -5.01 0.82
CA GLY A 120 -2.91 -5.17 2.00
C GLY A 120 -4.41 -5.28 1.72
N PHE A 121 -4.80 -5.53 0.47
CA PHE A 121 -6.18 -5.79 0.05
C PHE A 121 -6.46 -7.30 -0.06
N GLY A 122 -7.74 -7.70 -0.13
CA GLY A 122 -8.11 -9.10 -0.35
C GLY A 122 -7.78 -9.61 -1.76
N ASP A 123 -8.06 -8.78 -2.76
CA ASP A 123 -7.91 -9.02 -4.19
C ASP A 123 -7.96 -7.67 -4.95
N TRP A 124 -7.91 -7.72 -6.28
CA TRP A 124 -7.99 -6.51 -7.12
C TRP A 124 -9.33 -5.78 -6.98
N ALA A 125 -10.44 -6.51 -6.80
CA ALA A 125 -11.76 -5.91 -6.68
C ALA A 125 -11.90 -5.05 -5.42
N ASP A 126 -11.39 -5.54 -4.27
CA ASP A 126 -11.30 -4.78 -3.02
C ASP A 126 -10.42 -3.54 -3.16
N MET A 127 -9.24 -3.69 -3.78
CA MET A 127 -8.36 -2.55 -4.07
C MET A 127 -9.05 -1.51 -4.96
N ARG A 128 -9.70 -1.95 -6.05
CA ARG A 128 -10.43 -1.07 -6.98
C ARG A 128 -11.58 -0.33 -6.27
N ALA A 129 -12.37 -1.03 -5.46
CA ALA A 129 -13.46 -0.40 -4.70
C ALA A 129 -12.93 0.70 -3.78
N PHE A 130 -11.87 0.42 -3.03
CA PHE A 130 -11.21 1.41 -2.18
C PHE A 130 -10.70 2.61 -2.98
N TRP A 131 -10.05 2.38 -4.12
CA TRP A 131 -9.54 3.48 -4.94
C TRP A 131 -10.65 4.35 -5.54
N LEU A 132 -11.77 3.74 -5.94
CA LEU A 132 -12.93 4.48 -6.42
C LEU A 132 -13.62 5.28 -5.30
N GLU A 133 -13.61 4.77 -4.06
CA GLU A 133 -14.11 5.52 -2.91
C GLU A 133 -13.20 6.71 -2.56
N GLU A 134 -11.89 6.49 -2.47
CA GLU A 134 -10.93 7.51 -2.05
C GLU A 134 -10.65 8.57 -3.13
N HIS A 135 -10.74 8.19 -4.41
CA HIS A 135 -10.27 9.01 -5.52
C HIS A 135 -11.29 9.15 -6.66
N GLY A 136 -12.51 8.61 -6.51
CA GLY A 136 -13.50 8.51 -7.60
C GLY A 136 -13.95 9.82 -8.24
N HIS A 137 -13.77 10.97 -7.58
CA HIS A 137 -13.96 12.28 -8.20
C HIS A 137 -12.77 12.72 -9.07
N GLU A 138 -11.54 12.40 -8.65
CA GLU A 138 -10.30 12.78 -9.35
C GLU A 138 -9.95 11.83 -10.50
N LEU A 139 -10.23 10.53 -10.33
CA LEU A 139 -9.97 9.49 -11.35
C LEU A 139 -11.01 9.45 -12.46
N LYS A 140 -12.18 10.07 -12.27
CA LYS A 140 -13.30 10.06 -13.24
C LYS A 140 -12.97 10.75 -14.57
N HIS A 141 -11.87 11.51 -14.67
CA HIS A 141 -11.67 12.38 -15.84
C HIS A 141 -10.37 12.25 -16.65
N LEU A 142 -9.18 11.84 -16.17
CA LEU A 142 -7.95 12.17 -16.94
C LEU A 142 -6.73 11.22 -16.88
N GLY A 143 -6.90 9.91 -16.66
CA GLY A 143 -5.83 8.92 -16.91
C GLY A 143 -5.32 8.15 -15.68
N PRO A 144 -4.16 7.46 -15.78
CA PRO A 144 -3.67 6.64 -14.68
C PRO A 144 -3.28 7.51 -13.49
N PHE A 145 -3.43 6.95 -12.29
CA PHE A 145 -2.71 7.48 -11.14
C PHE A 145 -1.21 7.31 -11.37
N ILE A 146 -0.44 8.38 -11.16
CA ILE A 146 1.02 8.38 -11.28
C ILE A 146 1.62 8.53 -9.88
N GLY A 147 2.49 7.60 -9.50
CA GLY A 147 3.07 7.60 -8.16
C GLY A 147 4.37 6.81 -8.06
N VAL A 148 4.66 6.43 -6.83
CA VAL A 148 5.79 5.55 -6.47
C VAL A 148 5.26 4.35 -5.70
N LEU A 149 5.66 3.16 -6.15
CA LEU A 149 5.51 1.91 -5.42
C LEU A 149 6.72 1.74 -4.51
N ILE A 150 6.48 1.66 -3.20
CA ILE A 150 7.50 1.39 -2.19
C ILE A 150 7.30 -0.03 -1.68
N GLN A 151 8.29 -0.88 -1.90
CA GLN A 151 8.33 -2.25 -1.39
C GLN A 151 9.19 -2.26 -0.13
N TRP A 152 8.73 -2.98 0.89
CA TRP A 152 9.37 -2.97 2.20
C TRP A 152 9.16 -4.31 2.91
N GLY A 153 10.04 -4.58 3.88
CA GLY A 153 9.99 -5.78 4.70
C GLY A 153 10.49 -5.53 6.13
N PRO A 154 10.47 -6.56 6.99
CA PRO A 154 11.08 -6.49 8.32
C PRO A 154 12.53 -5.99 8.27
N LEU A 155 12.98 -5.36 9.35
CA LEU A 155 14.37 -4.88 9.50
C LEU A 155 15.37 -6.03 9.55
#